data_AF-A0A2V8KWU4-F1
#
_entry.id   AF-A0A2V8KWU4-F1
#
_cell.length_a   1.000
_cell.length_b   1.000
_cell.length_c   1.000
_cell.angle_alpha   90.00
_cell.angle_beta   90.00
_cell.angle_gamma   90.00
#
_symmetry.space_group_name_H-M   'P 1'
#
loop_
_entity.id
_entity.type
_entity.pdbx_description
1 polymer ?
#
loop_
_entity_poly.entity_id
_entity_poly.type
_entity_poly.pdbx_seq_one_letter_code
_entity_poly.pdbx_strand_id
1 'polypeptide(L)'
;MSIGRRVEDVLNVIQSAVSKANISAFVEDYVIFQIDSFGEPIEGLLTRHAAQLAQILRAESRELSTDEVIDALSHRISFGKDDVAIVDWNAALVVDKEAEDVLNVLEFANVELLEMRFLDQRLDDALGLAYERLSKRSQKWLTLRSDPSDMRDISQWQVDSAILFEGVNMY
;
A
#
# COMPACT_ATOMS: atom_id res chain seq x y z
N MET A 1 22.29 1.78 -8.21
CA MET A 1 21.66 2.78 -9.11
C MET A 1 20.37 3.19 -8.41
N SER A 2 20.15 4.49 -8.12
CA SER A 2 18.93 4.91 -7.41
C SER A 2 17.70 4.57 -8.27
N ILE A 3 16.69 3.93 -7.69
CA ILE A 3 15.42 3.55 -8.35
C ILE A 3 14.82 4.73 -9.14
N GLY A 4 14.89 5.96 -8.60
CA GLY A 4 14.40 7.15 -9.27
C GLY A 4 15.05 7.42 -10.63
N ARG A 5 16.36 7.21 -10.77
CA ARG A 5 17.07 7.41 -12.05
C ARG A 5 16.59 6.44 -13.13
N ARG A 6 16.26 5.21 -12.75
CA ARG A 6 15.78 4.18 -13.68
C ARG A 6 14.36 4.48 -14.16
N VAL A 7 13.50 5.02 -13.29
CA VAL A 7 12.16 5.50 -13.67
C VAL A 7 12.24 6.69 -14.62
N GLU A 8 13.14 7.65 -14.35
CA GLU A 8 13.40 8.79 -15.25
C GLU A 8 13.86 8.32 -16.64
N ASP A 9 14.80 7.37 -16.70
CA ASP A 9 15.30 6.81 -17.96
C ASP A 9 14.16 6.16 -18.78
N VAL A 10 13.30 5.36 -18.14
CA VAL A 10 12.14 4.74 -18.80
C VAL A 10 11.16 5.80 -19.27
N LEU A 11 10.82 6.79 -18.43
CA LEU A 11 9.91 7.87 -18.78
C LEU A 11 10.40 8.65 -20.01
N ASN A 12 11.70 8.90 -20.10
CA ASN A 12 12.29 9.59 -21.26
C ASN A 12 12.08 8.81 -22.57
N VAL A 13 12.08 7.47 -22.52
CA VAL A 13 11.84 6.62 -23.68
C VAL A 13 10.37 6.65 -24.10
N ILE A 14 9.44 6.62 -23.14
CA ILE A 14 8.00 6.50 -23.41
C ILE A 14 7.23 7.83 -23.37
N GLN A 15 7.91 8.96 -23.16
CA GLN A 15 7.31 10.28 -22.88
C GLN A 15 6.22 10.69 -23.88
N SER A 16 6.36 10.34 -25.17
CA SER A 16 5.38 10.69 -26.20
C SER A 16 4.03 10.00 -26.03
N ALA A 17 3.98 8.92 -25.26
CA ALA A 17 2.77 8.16 -24.95
C ALA A 17 2.21 8.46 -23.53
N VAL A 18 2.95 9.21 -22.70
CA VAL A 18 2.55 9.47 -21.31
C VAL A 18 1.80 10.80 -21.20
N SER A 19 0.57 10.75 -20.68
CA SER A 19 -0.20 11.94 -20.33
C SER A 19 -0.09 12.24 -18.83
N LYS A 20 0.20 13.50 -18.46
CA LYS A 20 0.34 13.96 -17.07
C LYS A 20 1.37 13.14 -16.27
N ALA A 21 2.60 13.06 -16.78
CA ALA A 21 3.69 12.40 -16.09
C ALA A 21 3.87 12.98 -14.66
N ASN A 22 3.90 12.08 -13.68
CA ASN A 22 4.21 12.40 -12.29
C ASN A 22 5.04 11.24 -11.73
N ILE A 23 6.24 11.54 -11.24
CA ILE A 23 7.08 10.56 -10.55
C ILE A 23 6.83 10.76 -9.06
N SER A 24 6.22 9.75 -8.43
CA SER A 24 6.03 9.77 -6.99
C SER A 24 7.40 9.76 -6.29
N ALA A 25 7.52 10.54 -5.22
CA ALA A 25 8.67 10.46 -4.30
C ALA A 25 8.56 9.24 -3.36
N PHE A 26 7.40 8.60 -3.30
CA PHE A 26 7.18 7.39 -2.52
C PHE A 26 7.85 6.20 -3.19
N VAL A 27 8.81 5.60 -2.49
CA VAL A 27 9.53 4.39 -2.90
C VAL A 27 9.43 3.40 -1.75
N GLU A 28 8.97 2.20 -2.04
CA GLU A 28 8.93 1.08 -1.11
C GLU A 28 9.59 -0.11 -1.78
N ASP A 29 10.47 -0.78 -1.05
CA ASP A 29 11.17 -1.95 -1.53
C ASP A 29 10.39 -3.19 -1.09
N TYR A 30 10.01 -4.04 -2.06
CA TYR A 30 9.44 -5.36 -1.78
C TYR A 30 10.40 -6.43 -2.29
N VAL A 31 11.02 -7.17 -1.36
CA VAL A 31 12.07 -8.13 -1.69
C VAL A 31 11.48 -9.52 -1.84
N ILE A 32 11.80 -10.20 -2.94
CA ILE A 32 11.47 -11.60 -3.15
C ILE A 32 12.75 -12.43 -3.06
N PHE A 33 12.78 -13.35 -2.09
CA PHE A 33 13.85 -14.32 -1.93
C PHE A 33 13.49 -15.60 -2.70
N GLN A 34 14.18 -15.86 -3.80
CA GLN A 34 14.02 -17.09 -4.57
C GLN A 34 15.08 -18.13 -4.17
N ILE A 35 14.63 -19.36 -3.96
CA ILE A 35 15.48 -20.54 -3.69
C ILE A 35 15.13 -21.62 -4.71
N ASP A 36 16.00 -21.85 -5.69
CA ASP A 36 15.76 -22.86 -6.74
C ASP A 36 15.71 -24.29 -6.19
N SER A 37 16.52 -24.58 -5.18
CA SER A 37 16.50 -25.87 -4.50
C SER A 37 17.12 -25.76 -3.12
N PHE A 38 16.62 -26.60 -2.20
CA PHE A 38 17.14 -26.69 -0.85
C PHE A 38 17.57 -28.13 -0.56
N GLY A 39 18.61 -28.30 0.28
CA GLY A 39 19.23 -29.61 0.53
C GLY A 39 18.35 -30.60 1.30
N GLU A 40 17.20 -30.15 1.78
CA GLU A 40 16.20 -30.93 2.49
C GLU A 40 14.80 -30.68 1.91
N PRO A 41 13.82 -31.57 2.17
CA PRO A 41 12.44 -31.33 1.77
C PRO A 41 11.90 -30.03 2.35
N ILE A 42 10.99 -29.38 1.62
CA ILE A 42 10.39 -28.09 2.02
C ILE A 42 9.79 -28.15 3.42
N GLU A 43 9.13 -29.24 3.80
CA GLU A 43 8.58 -29.38 5.14
C GLU A 43 9.65 -29.36 6.24
N GLY A 44 10.84 -29.88 5.95
CA GLY A 44 12.02 -29.76 6.82
C GLY A 44 12.49 -28.31 6.94
N LEU A 45 12.57 -27.58 5.82
CA LEU A 45 12.91 -26.17 5.79
C LEU A 45 11.94 -25.34 6.63
N LEU A 46 10.63 -25.53 6.43
CA LEU A 46 9.58 -24.78 7.12
C LEU A 46 9.49 -25.08 8.62
N THR A 47 10.00 -26.23 9.07
CA THR A 47 9.96 -26.62 10.49
C THR A 47 11.27 -26.28 11.20
N ARG A 48 12.43 -26.67 10.64
CA ARG A 48 13.74 -26.44 11.25
C ARG A 48 14.18 -24.98 11.17
N HIS A 49 13.81 -24.29 10.10
CA HIS A 49 14.25 -22.92 9.83
C HIS A 49 13.16 -21.86 10.00
N ALA A 50 12.01 -22.22 10.58
CA ALA A 50 10.86 -21.33 10.75
C ALA A 50 11.23 -19.95 11.31
N ALA A 51 11.99 -19.92 12.42
CA ALA A 51 12.38 -18.69 13.09
C ALA A 51 13.27 -17.81 12.19
N GLN A 52 14.23 -18.39 11.48
CA GLN A 52 15.11 -17.63 10.58
C GLN A 52 14.35 -17.13 9.35
N LEU A 53 13.46 -17.94 8.78
CA LEU A 53 12.62 -17.54 7.65
C LEU A 53 11.71 -16.37 8.04
N ALA A 54 11.09 -16.42 9.22
CA ALA A 54 10.28 -15.32 9.73
C ALA A 54 11.10 -14.03 9.94
N GLN A 55 12.31 -14.14 10.47
CA GLN A 55 13.24 -13.01 10.61
C GLN A 55 13.59 -12.38 9.26
N ILE A 56 13.87 -13.22 8.25
CA ILE A 56 14.14 -12.76 6.88
C ILE A 56 12.91 -12.03 6.30
N LEU A 57 11.74 -12.65 6.39
CA LEU A 57 10.49 -12.07 5.86
C LEU A 57 10.17 -10.72 6.52
N ARG A 58 10.39 -10.60 7.84
CA ARG A 58 10.16 -9.36 8.60
C ARG A 58 11.31 -8.36 8.58
N ALA A 59 12.41 -8.68 7.89
CA ALA A 59 13.65 -7.89 7.90
C ALA A 59 14.14 -7.53 9.31
N GLU A 60 14.02 -8.48 10.24
CA GLU A 60 14.32 -8.28 11.65
C GLU A 60 15.50 -9.14 12.08
N SER A 61 16.40 -8.54 12.86
CA SER A 61 17.63 -9.20 13.33
C SER A 61 17.49 -9.84 14.71
N ARG A 62 16.55 -9.35 15.53
CA ARG A 62 16.26 -9.92 16.85
C ARG A 62 15.40 -11.17 16.72
N GLU A 63 15.48 -12.04 17.72
CA GLU A 63 14.59 -13.21 17.80
C GLU A 63 13.12 -12.77 17.89
N LEU A 64 12.28 -13.41 17.07
CA LEU A 64 10.85 -13.19 17.04
C LEU A 64 10.16 -14.11 18.06
N SER A 65 8.99 -13.68 18.57
CA SER A 65 8.15 -14.55 19.39
C SER A 65 7.59 -15.71 18.55
N THR A 66 7.17 -16.78 19.21
CA THR A 66 6.53 -17.92 18.52
C THR A 66 5.31 -17.48 17.71
N ASP A 67 4.51 -16.56 18.23
CA ASP A 67 3.32 -16.06 17.54
C ASP A 67 3.69 -15.28 16.27
N GLU A 68 4.73 -14.44 16.34
CA GLU A 68 5.24 -13.71 15.15
C GLU A 68 5.83 -14.66 14.11
N VAL A 69 6.50 -15.73 14.53
CA VAL A 69 7.01 -16.75 13.60
C VAL A 69 5.85 -17.47 12.88
N ILE A 70 4.80 -17.81 13.62
CA ILE A 70 3.60 -18.45 13.05
C ILE A 70 2.90 -17.48 12.09
N ASP A 71 2.74 -16.21 12.48
CA ASP A 71 2.10 -15.18 11.67
C ASP A 71 2.86 -14.93 10.37
N ALA A 72 4.18 -14.72 10.43
CA ALA A 72 5.02 -14.47 9.26
C ALA A 72 5.01 -15.62 8.24
N LEU A 73 4.79 -16.86 8.69
CA LEU A 73 4.73 -18.05 7.83
C LEU A 73 3.30 -18.49 7.48
N SER A 74 2.28 -17.76 7.94
CA SER A 74 0.88 -18.16 7.82
C SER A 74 0.35 -18.14 6.39
N HIS A 75 0.78 -17.15 5.60
CA HIS A 75 0.38 -16.95 4.21
C HIS A 75 1.25 -17.75 3.24
N ARG A 76 1.31 -19.06 3.47
CA ARG A 76 2.02 -20.02 2.62
C ARG A 76 1.07 -20.66 1.60
N ILE A 77 1.54 -20.79 0.37
CA ILE A 77 0.81 -21.38 -0.75
C ILE A 77 1.77 -22.32 -1.47
N SER A 78 1.31 -23.54 -1.74
CA SER A 78 2.05 -24.54 -2.53
C SER A 78 1.11 -25.07 -3.61
N PHE A 79 1.59 -25.15 -4.85
CA PHE A 79 0.85 -25.75 -5.95
C PHE A 79 1.12 -27.25 -6.06
N GLY A 80 2.38 -27.65 -5.85
CA GLY A 80 2.88 -29.02 -5.77
C GLY A 80 3.39 -29.39 -4.38
N LYS A 81 4.22 -30.43 -4.34
CA LYS A 81 4.85 -30.94 -3.10
C LYS A 81 6.27 -30.42 -2.88
N ASP A 82 6.88 -29.90 -3.94
CA ASP A 82 8.28 -29.51 -4.00
C ASP A 82 8.45 -28.00 -4.26
N ASP A 83 7.36 -27.23 -4.08
CA ASP A 83 7.29 -25.78 -4.17
C ASP A 83 6.57 -25.16 -2.95
N VAL A 84 6.97 -23.96 -2.58
CA VAL A 84 6.23 -23.11 -1.64
C VAL A 84 6.51 -21.64 -1.90
N ALA A 85 5.46 -20.84 -1.89
CA ALA A 85 5.53 -19.39 -1.80
C ALA A 85 5.00 -18.95 -0.42
N ILE A 86 5.73 -18.08 0.27
CA ILE A 86 5.28 -17.42 1.50
C ILE A 86 5.28 -15.93 1.21
N VAL A 87 4.12 -15.31 1.37
CA VAL A 87 3.93 -13.88 1.09
C VAL A 87 3.72 -13.17 2.40
N ASP A 88 4.62 -12.25 2.74
CA ASP A 88 4.48 -11.37 3.89
C ASP A 88 4.37 -9.92 3.42
N TRP A 89 4.00 -9.02 4.33
CA TRP A 89 3.85 -7.60 4.01
C TRP A 89 5.18 -6.94 3.62
N ASN A 90 6.30 -7.42 4.16
CA ASN A 90 7.62 -6.82 3.95
C ASN A 90 8.46 -7.54 2.88
N ALA A 91 8.23 -8.84 2.67
CA ALA A 91 8.96 -9.63 1.68
C ALA A 91 8.19 -10.91 1.31
N ALA A 92 8.65 -11.60 0.27
CA ALA A 92 8.20 -12.94 -0.06
C ALA A 92 9.37 -13.93 -0.12
N LEU A 93 9.08 -15.20 0.17
CA LEU A 93 9.98 -16.32 -0.06
C LEU A 93 9.35 -17.25 -1.09
N VAL A 94 10.09 -17.60 -2.13
CA VAL A 94 9.67 -18.58 -3.13
C VAL A 94 10.72 -19.68 -3.21
N VAL A 95 10.32 -20.91 -2.91
CA VAL A 95 11.15 -22.11 -3.11
C VAL A 95 10.52 -22.88 -4.25
N ASP A 96 11.12 -22.79 -5.44
CA ASP A 96 10.66 -23.49 -6.64
C ASP A 96 11.78 -23.46 -7.69
N LYS A 97 11.94 -24.57 -8.44
CA LYS A 97 12.87 -24.65 -9.57
C LYS A 97 12.37 -23.86 -10.79
N GLU A 98 11.05 -23.71 -10.92
CA GLU A 98 10.39 -23.06 -12.06
C GLU A 98 9.51 -21.90 -11.55
N ALA A 99 10.11 -21.00 -10.76
CA ALA A 99 9.40 -19.94 -10.05
C ALA A 99 8.82 -18.80 -10.93
N GLU A 100 9.08 -18.78 -12.24
CA GLU A 100 8.80 -17.62 -13.11
C GLU A 100 7.33 -17.18 -13.07
N ASP A 101 6.39 -18.12 -13.12
CA ASP A 101 4.96 -17.81 -13.06
C ASP A 101 4.56 -17.19 -11.71
N VAL A 102 5.11 -17.72 -10.61
CA VAL A 102 4.85 -17.20 -9.26
C VAL A 102 5.43 -15.80 -9.10
N LEU A 103 6.65 -15.58 -9.59
CA LEU A 103 7.31 -14.27 -9.55
C LEU A 103 6.53 -13.24 -10.35
N ASN A 104 6.04 -13.60 -11.55
CA ASN A 104 5.22 -12.73 -12.38
C ASN A 104 3.91 -12.33 -11.68
N VAL A 105 3.27 -13.28 -10.98
CA VAL A 105 2.05 -12.99 -10.19
C VAL A 105 2.37 -12.05 -9.03
N LEU A 106 3.47 -12.26 -8.31
CA LEU A 106 3.89 -11.40 -7.21
C LEU A 106 4.25 -9.98 -7.69
N GLU A 107 4.97 -9.87 -8.81
CA GLU A 107 5.28 -8.58 -9.42
C GLU A 107 4.00 -7.85 -9.85
N PHE A 108 3.07 -8.55 -10.50
CA PHE A 108 1.78 -7.99 -10.87
C PHE A 108 0.99 -7.51 -9.65
N ALA A 109 0.90 -8.32 -8.59
CA ALA A 109 0.22 -7.94 -7.36
C ALA A 109 0.85 -6.68 -6.71
N ASN A 110 2.18 -6.56 -6.72
CA ASN A 110 2.87 -5.37 -6.22
C ASN A 110 2.58 -4.12 -7.06
N VAL A 111 2.49 -4.26 -8.39
CA VAL A 111 2.11 -3.16 -9.28
C VAL A 111 0.67 -2.70 -9.00
N GLU A 112 -0.26 -3.63 -8.83
CA GLU A 112 -1.67 -3.34 -8.49
C GLU A 112 -1.79 -2.65 -7.12
N LEU A 113 -1.02 -3.10 -6.12
CA LEU A 113 -0.95 -2.43 -4.82
C LEU A 113 -0.45 -0.98 -4.93
N LEU A 114 0.59 -0.75 -5.75
CA LEU A 114 1.12 0.58 -6.00
C LEU A 114 0.10 1.47 -6.73
N GLU A 115 -0.65 0.93 -7.69
CA GLU A 115 -1.71 1.65 -8.39
C GLU A 115 -2.83 2.05 -7.42
N MET A 116 -3.29 1.15 -6.55
CA MET A 116 -4.30 1.46 -5.54
C MET A 116 -3.84 2.57 -4.60
N ARG A 117 -2.59 2.54 -4.11
CA ARG A 117 -2.04 3.61 -3.27
C ARG A 117 -1.96 4.94 -4.00
N PHE A 118 -1.61 4.92 -5.29
CA PHE A 118 -1.60 6.14 -6.10
C PHE A 118 -3.02 6.72 -6.27
N LEU A 119 -4.02 5.86 -6.51
CA LEU A 119 -5.41 6.27 -6.63
C LEU A 119 -5.95 6.86 -5.32
N ASP A 120 -5.61 6.24 -4.18
CA ASP A 120 -5.99 6.71 -2.84
C ASP A 120 -5.41 8.10 -2.55
N GLN A 121 -4.11 8.31 -2.80
CA GLN A 121 -3.49 9.63 -2.65
C GLN A 121 -4.17 10.69 -3.53
N ARG A 122 -4.54 10.33 -4.77
CA ARG A 122 -5.25 11.24 -5.67
C ARG A 122 -6.65 11.58 -5.17
N LEU A 123 -7.32 10.62 -4.52
CA LEU A 123 -8.63 10.83 -3.93
C LEU A 123 -8.52 11.78 -2.73
N ASP A 124 -7.54 11.57 -1.86
CA ASP A 124 -7.25 12.44 -0.71
C ASP A 124 -6.95 13.88 -1.13
N ASP A 125 -6.09 14.06 -2.15
CA ASP A 125 -5.78 15.38 -2.70
C ASP A 125 -7.04 16.08 -3.23
N ALA A 126 -7.89 15.33 -3.93
CA ALA A 126 -9.14 15.86 -4.49
C ALA A 126 -10.14 16.25 -3.39
N LEU A 127 -10.26 15.44 -2.33
CA LEU A 127 -11.09 15.74 -1.16
C LEU A 127 -10.58 16.98 -0.43
N GLY A 128 -9.28 17.09 -0.18
CA GLY A 128 -8.66 18.26 0.45
C GLY A 128 -8.97 19.56 -0.31
N LEU A 129 -8.84 19.55 -1.64
CA LEU A 129 -9.18 20.70 -2.49
C LEU A 129 -10.67 21.06 -2.45
N ALA A 130 -11.56 20.07 -2.38
CA ALA A 130 -12.99 20.31 -2.24
C ALA A 130 -13.34 20.96 -0.89
N TYR A 131 -12.77 20.45 0.20
CA TYR A 131 -12.93 21.02 1.55
C TYR A 131 -12.43 22.45 1.62
N GLU A 132 -11.24 22.75 1.07
CA GLU A 132 -10.72 24.12 1.01
C GLU A 132 -11.64 25.08 0.27
N ARG A 133 -12.24 24.63 -0.84
CA ARG A 133 -13.16 25.47 -1.63
C ARG A 133 -14.43 25.76 -0.85
N LEU A 134 -15.00 24.77 -0.18
CA LEU A 134 -16.20 24.95 0.66
C LEU A 134 -15.92 25.86 1.85
N SER A 135 -14.79 25.69 2.54
CA SER A 135 -14.41 26.52 3.69
C SER A 135 -14.13 27.97 3.30
N LYS A 136 -13.40 28.20 2.20
CA LYS A 136 -13.14 29.56 1.66
C LYS A 136 -14.43 30.24 1.20
N ARG A 137 -15.40 29.49 0.66
CA ARG A 137 -16.71 30.02 0.27
C ARG A 137 -17.51 30.42 1.52
N SER A 138 -17.55 29.54 2.53
CA SER A 138 -18.10 29.81 3.87
C SER A 138 -17.58 31.12 4.47
N GLN A 139 -16.25 31.24 4.59
CA GLN A 139 -15.62 32.43 5.14
C GLN A 139 -15.90 33.70 4.34
N LYS A 140 -15.90 33.64 3.00
CA LYS A 140 -16.22 34.80 2.15
C LYS A 140 -17.67 35.27 2.33
N TRP A 141 -18.62 34.36 2.51
CA TRP A 141 -20.01 34.72 2.81
C TRP A 141 -20.17 35.31 4.21
N LEU A 142 -19.46 34.77 5.21
CA LEU A 142 -19.40 35.34 6.56
C LEU A 142 -18.82 36.76 6.57
N THR A 143 -17.84 37.06 5.72
CA THR A 143 -17.29 38.43 5.59
C THR A 143 -18.16 39.38 4.76
N LEU A 144 -19.06 38.87 3.90
CA LEU A 144 -19.94 39.70 3.07
C LEU A 144 -21.31 39.98 3.72
N ARG A 145 -21.75 39.16 4.68
CA ARG A 145 -23.05 39.28 5.38
C ARG A 145 -22.86 39.59 6.87
N SER A 146 -22.04 40.60 7.19
CA SER A 146 -22.02 41.21 8.52
C SER A 146 -23.26 42.11 8.73
N ASP A 147 -24.45 41.55 8.53
CA ASP A 147 -25.73 42.15 8.92
C ASP A 147 -26.32 41.32 10.09
N PRO A 148 -26.46 41.87 11.30
CA PRO A 148 -26.76 41.11 12.53
C PRO A 148 -28.14 40.41 12.57
N SER A 149 -28.99 40.54 11.55
CA SER A 149 -30.29 39.84 11.50
C SER A 149 -30.27 38.42 10.91
N ASP A 150 -29.19 38.00 10.24
CA ASP A 150 -29.09 36.67 9.57
C ASP A 150 -28.59 35.53 10.48
N MET A 151 -28.44 35.79 11.79
CA MET A 151 -27.75 34.90 12.74
C MET A 151 -28.57 33.65 13.14
N ARG A 152 -29.89 33.63 12.87
CA ARG A 152 -30.76 32.48 13.21
C ARG A 152 -30.63 31.32 12.23
N ASP A 153 -30.39 31.64 10.96
CA ASP A 153 -30.28 30.61 9.93
C ASP A 153 -28.97 29.84 10.08
N ILE A 154 -27.88 30.49 10.49
CA ILE A 154 -26.55 29.87 10.66
C ILE A 154 -26.55 28.69 11.64
N SER A 155 -27.34 28.76 12.72
CA SER A 155 -27.51 27.67 13.70
C SER A 155 -28.04 26.39 13.06
N GLN A 156 -28.94 26.51 12.09
CA GLN A 156 -29.57 25.36 11.43
C GLN A 156 -28.56 24.63 10.54
N TRP A 157 -27.72 25.37 9.82
CA TRP A 157 -26.73 24.80 8.91
C TRP A 157 -25.55 24.14 9.64
N GLN A 158 -25.20 24.60 10.86
CA GLN A 158 -24.18 23.91 11.67
C GLN A 158 -24.68 22.57 12.21
N VAL A 159 -25.95 22.47 12.59
CA VAL A 159 -26.57 21.21 13.02
C VAL A 159 -26.68 20.23 11.84
N ASP A 160 -27.14 20.71 10.69
CA ASP A 160 -27.26 19.87 9.49
C ASP A 160 -25.88 19.41 8.98
N SER A 161 -24.84 20.24 9.12
CA SER A 161 -23.46 19.85 8.82
C SER A 161 -22.94 18.80 9.80
N ALA A 162 -23.23 18.90 11.10
CA ALA A 162 -22.79 17.92 12.09
C ALA A 162 -23.41 16.54 11.83
N ILE A 163 -24.68 16.49 11.43
CA ILE A 163 -25.39 15.25 11.09
C ILE A 163 -24.81 14.59 9.83
N LEU A 164 -24.43 15.39 8.82
CA LEU A 164 -23.76 14.88 7.62
C LEU A 164 -22.36 14.32 7.90
N PHE A 165 -21.66 14.83 8.92
CA PHE A 165 -20.36 14.31 9.35
C PHE A 165 -20.47 13.04 10.20
N GLU A 166 -21.54 12.87 11.00
CA GLU A 166 -21.75 11.64 11.78
C GLU A 166 -22.12 10.42 10.90
N GLY A 167 -22.77 10.63 9.75
CA GLY A 167 -23.14 9.55 8.82
C GLY A 167 -21.98 8.90 8.05
N VAL A 168 -20.78 9.48 8.08
CA VAL A 168 -19.59 9.01 7.33
C VAL A 168 -18.59 8.27 8.22
N ASN A 169 -18.73 8.32 9.55
CA ASN A 169 -17.83 7.65 10.51
C ASN A 169 -18.35 6.32 11.07
N MET A 170 -19.33 5.70 10.40
CA MET A 170 -19.77 4.35 10.75
C MET A 170 -19.78 3.47 9.52
N TYR A 171 -18.59 3.12 9.02
CA TYR A 171 -18.25 1.81 8.45
C TYR A 171 -16.74 1.60 8.55
#